data_AF-A0A7V9HRB7-F1
#
_entry.id   AF-A0A7V9HRB7-F1
#
_cell.length_a   1.000
_cell.length_b   1.000
_cell.length_c   1.000
_cell.angle_alpha   90.00
_cell.angle_beta   90.00
_cell.angle_gamma   90.00
#
_symmetry.space_group_name_H-M   'P 1'
#
loop_
_entity.id
_entity.type
_entity.pdbx_description
1 polymer ?
#
loop_
_entity_poly.entity_id
_entity_poly.type
_entity_poly.pdbx_seq_one_letter_code
_entity_poly.pdbx_strand_id
1 'polypeptide(L)' 'MAAGRTYGDACGIARALDVLGDRWALMIVRELLLGPKRFTDLREGLPKLSADVLAERLRGLEE' A
#
# COMPACT_ATOMS: atom_id res chain seq x y z
N MET A 1 3.25 -1.42 11.99
CA MET A 1 3.63 -2.67 11.30
C MET A 1 2.43 -3.58 11.35
N ALA A 2 1.50 -3.37 10.42
CA ALA A 2 0.48 -4.38 10.14
C ALA A 2 1.22 -5.68 9.85
N ALA A 3 1.11 -6.65 10.77
CA ALA A 3 1.72 -7.96 10.62
C ALA A 3 1.12 -8.64 9.37
N GLY A 4 1.76 -8.39 8.23
CA GLY A 4 1.40 -8.98 6.96
C GLY A 4 1.69 -10.47 7.04
N ARG A 5 0.72 -11.28 6.62
CA ARG A 5 0.97 -12.70 6.40
C ARG A 5 2.12 -12.80 5.39
N THR A 6 3.21 -13.45 5.78
CA THR A 6 4.24 -13.84 4.82
C THR A 6 3.90 -15.20 4.23
N TYR A 7 4.07 -15.33 2.92
CA TYR A 7 3.89 -16.60 2.22
C TYR A 7 5.11 -17.53 2.38
N GLY A 8 6.28 -17.02 2.79
CA GLY A 8 7.47 -17.83 3.08
C GLY A 8 8.01 -18.64 1.90
N ASP A 9 7.75 -18.20 0.68
CA ASP A 9 8.06 -18.90 -0.57
C ASP A 9 9.04 -18.08 -1.43
N ALA A 10 9.93 -18.76 -2.15
CA ALA A 10 10.85 -18.17 -3.12
C ALA A 10 10.15 -17.68 -4.40
N CYS A 11 8.88 -18.07 -4.62
CA CYS A 11 8.06 -17.59 -5.72
C CYS A 11 7.96 -16.05 -5.73
N GLY A 12 8.28 -15.42 -6.88
CA GLY A 12 8.25 -13.96 -7.02
C GLY A 12 6.86 -13.36 -6.78
N ILE A 13 5.79 -14.10 -7.10
CA ILE A 13 4.40 -13.68 -6.83
C ILE A 13 4.14 -13.69 -5.32
N ALA A 14 4.59 -14.73 -4.61
CA ALA A 14 4.42 -14.83 -3.16
C ALA A 14 5.15 -13.66 -2.46
N ARG A 15 6.38 -13.34 -2.88
CA ARG A 15 7.11 -12.17 -2.40
C ARG A 15 6.42 -10.84 -2.70
N ALA A 16 5.82 -10.70 -3.89
CA ALA A 16 5.06 -9.51 -4.23
C ALA A 16 3.81 -9.36 -3.34
N LEU A 17 3.13 -10.47 -3.01
CA LEU A 17 1.95 -10.47 -2.14
C LEU A 17 2.28 -10.19 -0.67
N ASP A 18 3.50 -10.48 -0.21
CA ASP A 18 3.95 -10.08 1.14
C ASP A 18 3.93 -8.55 1.30
N VAL A 19 4.19 -7.80 0.23
CA VAL A 19 4.23 -6.32 0.21
C VAL A 19 2.91 -5.73 -0.25
N LEU A 20 2.36 -6.22 -1.36
CA LEU A 20 1.20 -5.65 -2.05
C LEU A 20 -0.13 -6.33 -1.71
N GLY A 21 -0.11 -7.42 -0.94
CA GLY A 21 -1.29 -8.25 -0.64
C GLY A 21 -2.22 -7.65 0.41
N ASP A 22 -1.92 -6.47 0.94
CA ASP A 22 -2.88 -5.73 1.75
C ASP A 22 -3.97 -5.08 0.88
N ARG A 23 -5.17 -4.95 1.45
CA ARG A 23 -6.36 -4.45 0.75
C ARG A 23 -6.15 -3.11 0.04
N TRP A 24 -5.27 -2.26 0.55
CA TRP A 24 -5.14 -0.86 0.14
C TRP A 24 -3.86 -0.57 -0.67
N ALA A 25 -2.80 -1.37 -0.56
CA ALA A 25 -1.54 -1.17 -1.30
C ALA A 25 -1.76 -0.88 -2.78
N LEU A 26 -2.47 -1.76 -3.48
CA LEU A 26 -2.71 -1.59 -4.93
C LEU A 26 -3.57 -0.35 -5.25
N MET A 27 -4.44 0.09 -4.33
CA MET A 27 -5.20 1.33 -4.54
C MET A 27 -4.32 2.57 -4.38
N ILE A 28 -3.37 2.55 -3.44
CA ILE A 28 -2.38 3.62 -3.26
C ILE A 28 -1.44 3.68 -4.47
N VAL A 29 -0.91 2.53 -4.90
CA VAL A 29 -0.06 2.43 -6.10
C VAL A 29 -0.78 2.98 -7.32
N ARG A 30 -2.06 2.64 -7.53
CA ARG A 30 -2.85 3.17 -8.64
C ARG A 30 -2.90 4.69 -8.67
N GLU A 31 -3.10 5.35 -7.53
CA GLU A 31 -3.12 6.81 -7.47
C GLU A 31 -1.75 7.41 -7.83
N LEU A 32 -0.66 6.76 -7.43
CA LEU A 32 0.71 7.22 -7.68
C LEU A 32 1.21 6.92 -9.10
N LEU A 33 0.60 5.97 -9.83
CA LEU A 33 0.95 5.67 -11.23
C LEU A 33 0.76 6.88 -12.17
N LEU A 34 -0.13 7.81 -11.81
CA LEU A 34 -0.38 9.03 -12.59
C LEU A 34 0.58 10.17 -12.25
N GLY A 35 1.49 9.96 -11.29
CA GLY A 35 2.47 10.93 -10.84
C GLY A 35 2.46 11.13 -9.32
N PRO A 36 3.44 11.87 -8.79
CA PRO A 36 3.54 12.17 -7.37
C PRO A 36 2.33 12.97 -6.89
N LYS A 37 1.80 12.61 -5.71
CA LYS A 37 0.64 13.24 -5.08
C LYS A 37 0.96 13.62 -3.65
N ARG A 38 0.36 14.70 -3.14
CA ARG A 38 0.42 15.01 -1.71
C ARG A 38 -0.44 14.02 -0.94
N PHE A 39 -0.17 13.89 0.35
CA PHE A 39 -0.98 13.04 1.24
C PHE A 39 -2.48 13.40 1.22
N THR A 40 -2.79 14.70 1.16
CA THR A 40 -4.17 15.19 1.04
C THR A 40 -4.84 14.72 -0.24
N ASP A 41 -4.14 14.78 -1.37
CA ASP A 41 -4.66 14.38 -2.68
C ASP A 41 -4.92 12.88 -2.72
N LEU A 42 -4.04 12.08 -2.11
CA LEU A 42 -4.23 10.63 -1.95
C LEU A 42 -5.44 10.30 -1.09
N ARG A 43 -5.64 11.03 0.02
CA ARG A 43 -6.79 10.85 0.91
C ARG A 43 -8.10 11.20 0.21
N GLU A 44 -8.10 12.24 -0.61
CA GLU A 44 -9.26 12.62 -1.42
C GLU A 44 -9.58 11.58 -2.50
N GLY A 45 -8.54 10.98 -3.12
CA GLY A 45 -8.70 9.87 -4.08
C GLY A 45 -9.13 8.55 -3.44
N LEU A 46 -8.97 8.39 -2.11
CA LEU A 46 -9.24 7.16 -1.37
C LEU A 46 -10.14 7.43 -0.14
N PRO A 47 -11.40 7.90 -0.32
CA PRO A 47 -12.25 8.38 0.77
C PRO A 47 -12.65 7.31 1.80
N LYS A 48 -12.52 6.02 1.44
CA LYS A 48 -12.80 4.88 2.34
C LYS A 48 -11.59 4.47 3.19
N LEU A 49 -10.43 5.07 2.95
CA LEU A 49 -9.19 4.79 3.66
C LEU A 49 -8.99 5.84 4.75
N SER A 50 -8.84 5.41 6.00
CA SER A 50 -8.53 6.35 7.08
C SER A 50 -7.12 6.91 6.93
N ALA A 51 -6.90 8.12 7.45
CA ALA A 51 -5.60 8.79 7.40
C ALA A 51 -4.50 7.95 8.06
N ASP A 52 -4.80 7.32 9.21
CA ASP A 52 -3.83 6.49 9.95
C ASP A 52 -3.40 5.28 9.13
N VAL A 53 -4.36 4.61 8.47
CA VAL A 53 -4.05 3.45 7.62
C VAL A 53 -3.30 3.90 6.36
N LEU A 54 -3.67 5.02 5.74
CA LEU A 54 -2.92 5.56 4.60
C LEU A 54 -1.45 5.86 4.98
N ALA A 55 -1.23 6.51 6.12
CA ALA A 55 0.11 6.82 6.62
C ALA A 55 0.92 5.56 6.95
N GLU A 56 0.29 4.56 7.58
CA GLU A 56 0.95 3.27 7.84
C GLU A 56 1.33 2.55 6.53
N ARG A 57 0.44 2.57 5.53
CA ARG A 57 0.70 1.89 4.25
C ARG A 57 1.74 2.59 3.40
N LEU A 58 1.76 3.92 3.37
CA LEU A 58 2.82 4.66 2.69
C LEU A 58 4.19 4.35 3.29
N ARG A 59 4.32 4.35 4.62
CA ARG A 59 5.56 3.93 5.29
C ARG A 59 5.99 2.51 4.89
N GLY A 60 5.05 1.57 4.85
CA GLY A 60 5.35 0.19 4.44
C GLY A 60 5.71 0.03 2.95
N LEU A 61 5.39 1.00 2.08
CA LEU A 61 5.76 0.99 0.66
C LEU A 61 7.09 1.72 0.39
N GLU A 62 7.62 2.47 1.36
CA GLU A 62 8.89 3.20 1.26
C GLU A 62 10.11 2.37 1.70
N GLU A 63 9.89 1.30 2.47
CA GLU A 63 10.91 0.33 2.91
C GLU A 63 11.23 -0.73 1.85
#